data_AF-A0AAW4SDY9-F1
#
_entry.id   AF-A0AAW4SDY9-F1
#
_cell.length_a   1.000
_cell.length_b   1.000
_cell.length_c   1.000
_cell.angle_alpha   90.00
_cell.angle_beta   90.00
_cell.angle_gamma   90.00
#
_symmetry.space_group_name_H-M   'P 1'
#
loop_
_entity.id
_entity.type
_entity.pdbx_description
1 polymer ?
#
loop_
_entity_poly.entity_id
_entity_poly.type
_entity_poly.pdbx_seq_one_letter_code
_entity_poly.pdbx_strand_id
1 'polypeptide(L)'
;MKLVGEDAGNATGLEQIVFGDGTTWSRQDLESAYIAQQVAASATTITGFNLNNDLLVGTSGADTLSGLNGTDTLTGGQGNDSL
;
A
#
# COMPACT_ATOMS: atom_id res chain seq x y z
N MET A 1 5.06 17.50 15.15
CA MET A 1 5.00 16.11 14.66
C MET A 1 5.44 15.21 15.78
N LYS A 2 4.56 14.35 16.27
CA LYS A 2 4.89 13.35 17.29
C LYS A 2 4.84 11.99 16.60
N LEU A 3 5.97 11.30 16.57
CA LEU A 3 6.04 9.91 16.14
C LEU A 3 5.60 9.06 17.34
N VAL A 4 4.55 8.24 17.17
CA VAL A 4 4.05 7.36 18.22
C VAL A 4 4.14 5.94 17.67
N GLY A 5 5.20 5.23 18.06
CA GLY A 5 5.29 3.77 17.88
C GLY A 5 4.87 3.13 19.18
N GLU A 6 3.62 2.70 19.28
CA GLU A 6 3.14 1.91 20.42
C GLU A 6 2.44 0.67 19.85
N ASP A 7 3.19 -0.44 19.84
CA ASP A 7 2.72 -1.74 19.37
C ASP A 7 1.86 -2.40 20.46
N ALA A 8 0.60 -2.69 20.11
CA ALA A 8 -0.30 -3.52 20.90
C ALA A 8 -0.45 -4.95 20.34
N GLY A 9 0.34 -5.36 19.34
CA GLY A 9 0.30 -6.73 18.84
C GLY A 9 1.18 -6.99 17.62
N ASN A 10 2.33 -7.63 17.86
CA ASN A 10 3.06 -8.53 16.95
C ASN A 10 3.54 -7.97 15.60
N ALA A 11 3.47 -6.66 15.36
CA ALA A 11 3.97 -6.04 14.14
C ALA A 11 5.14 -5.10 14.45
N THR A 12 6.32 -5.38 13.90
CA THR A 12 7.45 -4.45 13.96
C THR A 12 7.19 -3.29 12.99
N GLY A 13 7.08 -2.05 13.46
CA GLY A 13 6.87 -0.93 12.55
C GLY A 13 6.42 0.37 13.21
N LEU A 14 5.87 1.25 12.38
CA LEU A 14 5.32 2.55 12.77
C LEU A 14 3.79 2.47 12.60
N GLU A 15 3.06 2.47 13.71
CA GLU A 15 1.61 2.25 13.72
C GLU A 15 0.84 3.52 13.34
N GLN A 16 1.34 4.68 13.74
CA GLN A 16 0.65 5.95 13.56
C GLN A 16 1.58 7.17 13.57
N ILE A 17 1.33 8.13 12.67
CA ILE A 17 1.90 9.47 12.70
C ILE A 17 0.83 10.46 13.14
N VAL A 18 1.13 11.26 14.16
CA VAL A 18 0.24 12.35 14.60
C VAL A 18 0.86 13.70 14.26
N PHE A 19 0.17 14.44 13.42
CA PHE A 19 0.54 15.78 12.99
C PHE A 19 0.09 16.83 14.01
N GLY A 20 0.70 18.02 13.95
CA GLY A 20 0.46 19.08 14.93
C GLY A 20 -0.94 19.70 14.86
N ASP A 21 -1.65 19.49 13.75
CA ASP A 21 -3.04 19.87 13.51
C ASP A 21 -4.05 18.81 13.99
N GLY A 22 -3.57 17.68 14.52
CA GLY A 22 -4.41 16.57 14.97
C GLY A 22 -4.72 15.54 13.89
N THR A 23 -4.24 15.71 12.66
CA THR A 23 -4.33 14.65 11.65
C THR A 23 -3.54 13.43 12.11
N THR A 24 -4.12 12.25 11.94
CA THR A 24 -3.49 10.98 12.24
C THR A 24 -3.38 10.16 10.96
N TRP A 25 -2.18 9.71 10.63
CA TRP A 25 -1.99 8.70 9.59
C TRP A 25 -1.72 7.37 10.27
N SER A 26 -2.59 6.40 10.04
CA SER A 26 -2.37 5.02 10.44
C SER A 26 -1.32 4.36 9.53
N ARG A 27 -0.84 3.19 9.95
CA ARG A 27 -0.06 2.30 9.09
C ARG A 27 -0.74 2.05 7.73
N GLN A 28 -2.05 1.81 7.72
CA GLN A 28 -2.79 1.57 6.47
C GLN A 28 -2.76 2.81 5.54
N ASP A 29 -2.85 4.01 6.09
CA ASP A 29 -2.77 5.25 5.32
C ASP A 29 -1.38 5.42 4.68
N LEU A 30 -0.33 5.09 5.44
CA LEU A 30 1.06 5.12 4.96
C LEU A 30 1.31 4.12 3.84
N GLU A 31 0.80 2.89 4.02
CA GLU A 31 0.93 1.80 3.06
C GLU A 31 0.17 2.09 1.76
N SER A 32 -1.07 2.61 1.88
CA SER A 32 -1.88 3.04 0.73
C SER A 32 -1.19 4.17 -0.04
N ALA A 33 -0.62 5.15 0.67
CA ALA A 33 0.13 6.24 0.06
C ALA A 33 1.42 5.77 -0.63
N TYR A 34 2.05 4.70 -0.14
CA TYR A 34 3.20 4.08 -0.78
C TYR A 34 2.80 3.35 -2.07
N ILE A 35 1.74 2.54 -2.04
CA ILE A 35 1.22 1.84 -3.23
C ILE A 35 0.83 2.85 -4.33
N ALA A 36 0.14 3.93 -3.97
CA ALA A 36 -0.26 4.97 -4.91
C ALA A 36 0.93 5.64 -5.64
N GLN A 37 2.13 5.66 -5.04
CA GLN A 37 3.34 6.20 -5.67
C GLN A 37 3.98 5.25 -6.69
N GLN A 38 3.67 3.96 -6.65
CA GLN A 38 4.31 2.95 -7.51
C GLN A 38 3.79 2.97 -8.97
N VAL A 39 2.80 3.82 -9.27
CA VAL A 39 2.11 3.91 -10.57
C VAL A 39 2.78 4.92 -11.52
N ALA A 40 4.10 4.80 -11.73
CA ALA A 40 4.88 5.79 -12.50
C ALA A 40 5.48 5.28 -13.83
N ALA A 41 5.31 4.01 -14.18
CA ALA A 41 5.93 3.39 -15.36
C ALA A 41 4.94 2.52 -16.15
N SER A 42 5.20 2.31 -17.44
CA SER A 42 4.35 1.50 -18.34
C SER A 42 4.48 -0.02 -18.14
N ALA A 43 4.82 -0.52 -16.96
CA ALA A 43 5.82 -1.58 -16.76
C ALA A 43 6.22 -1.66 -15.29
N THR A 44 5.34 -2.15 -14.41
CA THR A 44 5.50 -2.03 -12.97
C THR A 44 5.22 -3.33 -12.21
N THR A 45 5.96 -3.53 -11.13
CA THR A 45 5.64 -4.52 -10.10
C THR A 45 5.08 -3.81 -8.89
N ILE A 46 3.87 -4.15 -8.48
CA ILE A 46 3.24 -3.63 -7.26
C ILE A 46 2.95 -4.80 -6.34
N THR A 47 3.40 -4.69 -5.10
CA THR A 47 3.09 -5.65 -4.05
C THR A 47 2.39 -4.92 -2.91
N GLY A 48 1.26 -5.47 -2.47
CA GLY A 48 0.50 -5.03 -1.31
C GLY A 48 1.16 -5.43 0.01
N PHE A 49 0.39 -5.36 1.08
CA PHE A 49 0.81 -5.58 2.45
C PHE A 49 -0.01 -6.71 3.09
N ASN A 50 0.71 -7.58 3.79
CA ASN A 50 0.18 -8.84 4.28
C ASN A 50 -0.90 -8.73 5.38
N LEU A 51 -1.13 -7.54 5.92
CA LEU A 51 -2.02 -7.30 7.06
C LEU A 51 -3.21 -6.40 6.72
N ASN A 52 -3.36 -6.00 5.45
CA ASN A 52 -4.34 -5.03 5.02
C ASN A 52 -5.10 -5.49 3.78
N ASN A 53 -6.15 -4.75 3.44
CA ASN A 53 -6.87 -4.90 2.18
C ASN A 53 -6.39 -3.78 1.26
N ASP A 54 -5.71 -4.13 0.18
CA ASP A 54 -5.05 -3.16 -0.68
C ASP A 54 -5.79 -2.90 -1.98
N LEU A 55 -5.62 -1.68 -2.49
CA LEU A 55 -6.01 -1.30 -3.85
C LEU A 55 -4.74 -1.18 -4.70
N LEU A 56 -4.52 -2.17 -5.56
CA LEU A 56 -3.39 -2.21 -6.50
C LEU A 56 -3.89 -1.87 -7.90
N VAL A 57 -3.34 -0.81 -8.49
CA VAL A 57 -3.70 -0.36 -9.84
C VAL A 57 -2.45 -0.34 -10.70
N GLY A 58 -2.41 -1.25 -11.68
CA GLY A 58 -1.43 -1.30 -12.74
C GLY A 58 -1.65 -0.20 -13.78
N THR A 59 -0.96 -0.34 -14.90
CA THR A 59 -0.69 0.71 -15.87
C THR A 59 -1.17 0.27 -17.26
N SER A 60 -0.55 0.80 -18.32
CA SER A 60 -0.89 0.42 -19.69
C SER A 60 0.09 -0.58 -20.32
N GLY A 61 1.01 -1.15 -19.54
CA GLY A 61 1.84 -2.26 -20.03
C GLY A 61 1.76 -3.47 -19.12
N ALA A 62 2.68 -4.42 -19.28
CA ALA A 62 2.59 -5.73 -18.65
C ALA A 62 3.00 -5.68 -17.17
N ASP A 63 2.02 -5.59 -16.28
CA ASP A 63 2.26 -5.40 -14.86
C ASP A 63 2.27 -6.71 -14.06
N THR A 64 2.95 -6.70 -12.91
CA THR A 64 2.89 -7.79 -11.93
C THR A 64 2.33 -7.22 -10.64
N LEU A 65 1.11 -7.59 -10.30
CA LEU A 65 0.39 -7.16 -9.10
C LEU A 65 0.30 -8.34 -8.13
N SER A 66 0.51 -8.10 -6.84
CA SER A 66 0.34 -9.13 -5.82
C SER A 66 -0.24 -8.51 -4.55
N GLY A 67 -1.48 -8.87 -4.20
CA GLY A 67 -2.17 -8.37 -3.00
C GLY A 67 -1.64 -8.94 -1.69
N LEU A 68 -1.01 -10.13 -1.72
CA LEU A 68 -0.65 -10.94 -0.55
C LEU A 68 -1.89 -11.45 0.20
N ASN A 69 -1.88 -11.42 1.53
CA ASN A 69 -3.05 -11.79 2.34
C ASN A 69 -3.93 -10.56 2.53
N GLY A 70 -5.24 -10.77 2.52
CA GLY A 70 -6.21 -9.68 2.60
C GLY A 70 -7.35 -9.94 1.64
N THR A 71 -8.30 -9.02 1.61
CA THR A 71 -9.28 -8.91 0.52
C THR A 71 -8.86 -7.75 -0.35
N ASP A 72 -8.04 -8.04 -1.35
CA ASP A 72 -7.42 -7.02 -2.20
C ASP A 72 -8.22 -6.77 -3.47
N THR A 73 -8.11 -5.55 -3.98
CA THR A 73 -8.64 -5.15 -5.28
C THR A 73 -7.47 -4.88 -6.22
N LEU A 74 -7.27 -5.75 -7.20
CA LEU A 74 -6.21 -5.62 -8.19
C LEU A 74 -6.82 -5.24 -9.55
N THR A 75 -6.32 -4.16 -10.14
CA THR A 75 -6.69 -3.71 -11.49
C THR A 75 -5.44 -3.68 -12.35
N GLY A 76 -5.27 -4.64 -13.26
CA GLY A 76 -4.08 -4.74 -14.13
C GLY A 76 -3.92 -3.55 -15.07
N GLY A 77 -5.03 -3.07 -15.66
CA GLY A 77 -5.00 -2.01 -16.65
C GLY A 77 -4.97 -2.59 -18.07
N GLN A 78 -4.15 -2.01 -18.96
CA GLN A 78 -3.92 -2.58 -20.30
C GLN A 78 -2.58 -3.28 -20.31
N GLY A 79 -2.45 -4.39 -21.04
CA GLY A 79 -1.20 -5.15 -21.08
C GLY A 79 -1.45 -6.62 -20.83
N ASN A 80 -0.38 -7.39 -20.76
CA ASN A 80 -0.43 -8.79 -20.36
C ASN A 80 0.01 -8.88 -18.89
N ASP A 81 -0.96 -8.79 -17.99
CA ASP A 81 -0.71 -8.66 -16.55
C ASP A 81 -0.66 -10.02 -15.83
N SER A 82 0.07 -10.04 -14.72
CA SER A 82 0.03 -11.10 -13.71
C SER A 82 -0.55 -10.54 -12.43
N LEU A 83 -1.58 -11.17 -11.87
CA LEU A 83 -2.35 -10.73 -10.70
C LEU A 83 -2.34 -11.79 -9.59
#